data_AF-A8A8I6-F1
#
_entry.id   AF-A8A8I6-F1
#
_cell.length_a   1.000
_cell.length_b   1.000
_cell.length_c   1.000
_cell.angle_alpha   90.00
_cell.angle_beta   90.00
_cell.angle_gamma   90.00
#
_symmetry.space_group_name_H-M   'P 1'
#
loop_
_entity.id
_entity.type
_entity.pdbx_description
1 polymer ?
#
loop_
_entity_poly.entity_id
_entity_poly.type
_entity_poly.pdbx_seq_one_letter_code
_entity_poly.pdbx_strand_id
1 'polypeptide(L)'
;MGSTGLPREVSRVSGQKAFELFEKAKTALARAMLSSKVVDPDKVTAIRYDDDSVLWIFELENEDKAKGLVNWVYNTLTALKDMMDIEKVTKTKVGNKDVIMVYTTYPNFKESYPSAFWSSGNKFFWLESGHDTESFEELLWELLGRS
;
A
#
# COMPACT_ATOMS: atom_id res chain seq x y z
N MET A 1 -18.73 -6.07 -21.21
CA MET A 1 -19.10 -7.25 -20.40
C MET A 1 -18.73 -6.93 -18.97
N GLY A 2 -19.70 -6.82 -18.07
CA GLY A 2 -19.49 -6.34 -16.70
C GLY A 2 -19.08 -7.47 -15.76
N SER A 3 -17.91 -7.34 -15.14
CA SER A 3 -17.61 -8.00 -13.88
C SER A 3 -18.08 -7.06 -12.77
N THR A 4 -19.17 -7.43 -12.09
CA THR A 4 -19.74 -6.68 -10.95
C THR A 4 -19.23 -7.18 -9.60
N GLY A 5 -18.21 -8.04 -9.59
CA GLY A 5 -17.59 -8.54 -8.36
C GLY A 5 -16.71 -7.50 -7.69
N LEU A 6 -16.47 -7.64 -6.38
CA LEU A 6 -15.26 -7.11 -5.75
C LEU A 6 -14.05 -7.90 -6.30
N PRO A 7 -12.83 -7.35 -6.30
CA PRO A 7 -11.65 -8.13 -6.65
C PRO A 7 -11.61 -9.38 -5.77
N ARG A 8 -11.35 -10.53 -6.39
CA ARG A 8 -11.45 -11.83 -5.72
C ARG A 8 -10.38 -11.92 -4.62
N GLU A 9 -10.79 -11.88 -3.36
CA GLU A 9 -9.87 -12.13 -2.24
C GLU A 9 -9.42 -13.60 -2.26
N VAL A 10 -8.11 -13.83 -2.29
CA VAL A 10 -7.48 -15.15 -2.18
C VAL A 10 -7.28 -15.52 -0.72
N SER A 11 -6.82 -14.57 0.10
CA SER A 11 -6.62 -14.78 1.53
C SER A 11 -6.64 -13.46 2.30
N ARG A 12 -6.93 -13.58 3.61
CA ARG A 12 -6.97 -12.47 4.56
C ARG A 12 -6.31 -12.88 5.86
N VAL A 13 -5.43 -12.03 6.38
CA VAL A 13 -4.79 -12.17 7.69
C VAL A 13 -4.92 -10.85 8.44
N SER A 14 -5.15 -10.89 9.75
CA SER A 14 -5.29 -9.70 10.59
C SER A 14 -4.48 -9.80 11.89
N GLY A 15 -4.29 -8.65 12.54
CA GLY A 15 -3.58 -8.51 13.80
C GLY A 15 -2.07 -8.74 13.67
N GLN A 16 -1.43 -9.18 14.75
CA GLN A 16 0.03 -9.37 14.80
C GLN A 16 0.56 -10.22 13.64
N LYS A 17 -0.17 -11.26 13.21
CA LYS A 17 0.24 -12.10 12.08
C LYS A 17 0.34 -11.32 10.77
N ALA A 18 -0.58 -10.39 10.53
CA ALA A 18 -0.51 -9.51 9.36
C ALA A 18 0.68 -8.56 9.49
N PHE A 19 0.89 -8.00 10.67
CA PHE A 19 2.02 -7.12 10.93
C PHE A 19 3.38 -7.84 10.79
N GLU A 20 3.50 -9.08 11.25
CA GLU A 20 4.71 -9.90 11.08
C GLU A 20 5.04 -10.17 9.60
N LEU A 21 4.01 -10.40 8.77
CA LEU A 21 4.19 -10.53 7.32
C LEU A 21 4.67 -9.21 6.71
N PHE A 22 4.08 -8.10 7.14
CA PHE A 22 4.49 -6.78 6.71
C PHE A 22 5.93 -6.45 7.12
N GLU A 23 6.34 -6.77 8.36
CA GLU A 23 7.70 -6.55 8.86
C GLU A 23 8.73 -7.38 8.10
N LYS A 24 8.40 -8.63 7.74
CA LYS A 24 9.25 -9.47 6.91
C LYS A 24 9.41 -8.89 5.50
N ALA A 25 8.35 -8.37 4.92
CA ALA A 25 8.39 -7.77 3.58
C ALA A 25 9.08 -6.39 3.56
N LYS A 26 8.88 -5.57 4.60
CA LYS A 26 9.25 -4.15 4.64
C LYS A 26 9.95 -3.77 5.94
N THR A 27 10.99 -4.49 6.33
CA THR A 27 11.61 -4.40 7.66
C THR A 27 11.97 -2.98 8.09
N ALA A 28 12.65 -2.20 7.25
CA ALA A 28 13.05 -0.83 7.60
C ALA A 28 11.83 0.07 7.86
N LEU A 29 10.80 -0.04 7.03
CA LEU A 29 9.61 0.79 7.12
C LEU A 29 8.69 0.34 8.26
N ALA A 30 8.52 -0.96 8.48
CA ALA A 30 7.80 -1.50 9.63
C ALA A 30 8.43 -1.05 10.96
N ARG A 31 9.76 -1.07 11.07
CA ARG A 31 10.47 -0.55 12.25
C ARG A 31 10.24 0.95 12.45
N ALA A 32 10.28 1.73 11.38
CA ALA A 32 10.01 3.16 11.44
C ALA A 32 8.55 3.44 11.90
N MET A 33 7.57 2.73 11.32
CA MET A 33 6.16 2.85 11.68
C MET A 33 5.90 2.46 13.15
N LEU A 34 6.51 1.37 13.65
CA LEU A 34 6.45 0.98 15.06
C LEU A 34 7.07 2.02 15.99
N SER A 35 8.27 2.50 15.65
CA SER A 35 9.01 3.45 16.48
C SER A 35 8.25 4.77 16.68
N SER A 36 7.47 5.17 15.68
CA SER A 36 6.65 6.38 15.72
C SER A 36 5.37 6.22 16.55
N LYS A 37 5.06 5.00 17.03
CA LYS A 37 3.81 4.64 17.73
C LYS A 37 2.53 5.03 16.97
N VAL A 38 2.63 5.20 15.65
CA VAL A 38 1.47 5.54 14.80
C VAL A 38 0.66 4.29 14.50
N VAL A 39 1.31 3.15 14.39
CA VAL A 39 0.70 1.86 14.04
C VAL A 39 0.58 0.97 15.27
N ASP A 40 -0.61 0.40 15.44
CA ASP A 40 -0.88 -0.71 16.35
C ASP A 40 -0.82 -2.03 15.54
N PRO A 41 0.12 -2.93 15.82
CA PRO A 41 0.23 -4.23 15.12
C PRO A 41 -1.05 -5.06 15.17
N ASP A 42 -1.86 -4.93 16.21
CA ASP A 42 -3.12 -5.65 16.35
C ASP A 42 -4.22 -5.12 15.41
N LYS A 43 -3.98 -3.96 14.78
CA LYS A 43 -4.93 -3.27 13.88
C LYS A 43 -4.46 -3.24 12.44
N VAL A 44 -3.62 -4.20 12.05
CA VAL A 44 -3.17 -4.39 10.68
C VAL A 44 -3.91 -5.54 10.02
N THR A 45 -4.28 -5.38 8.76
CA THR A 45 -4.88 -6.43 7.93
C THR A 45 -4.13 -6.52 6.61
N ALA A 46 -3.88 -7.73 6.15
CA ALA A 46 -3.34 -8.05 4.84
C ALA A 46 -4.39 -8.81 4.03
N ILE A 47 -4.68 -8.34 2.81
CA ILE A 47 -5.57 -9.00 1.86
C ILE A 47 -4.76 -9.29 0.60
N ARG A 48 -4.77 -10.55 0.16
CA ARG A 48 -4.16 -10.95 -1.12
C ARG A 48 -5.25 -11.09 -2.16
N TYR A 49 -5.03 -10.51 -3.33
CA TYR A 49 -5.95 -10.60 -4.47
C TYR A 49 -5.46 -11.59 -5.54
N ASP A 50 -4.16 -11.86 -5.57
CA ASP A 50 -3.54 -12.87 -6.42
C ASP A 50 -2.27 -13.43 -5.74
N ASP A 51 -1.43 -14.12 -6.51
CA ASP A 51 -0.20 -14.76 -6.04
C ASP A 51 0.89 -13.76 -5.62
N ASP A 52 0.77 -12.47 -5.91
CA ASP A 52 1.82 -11.50 -5.63
C ASP A 52 1.30 -10.12 -5.14
N SER A 53 0.07 -9.72 -5.48
CA SER A 53 -0.54 -8.45 -5.07
C SER A 53 -1.11 -8.52 -3.65
N VAL A 54 -0.74 -7.54 -2.82
CA VAL A 54 -1.16 -7.46 -1.42
C VAL A 54 -1.65 -6.06 -1.08
N LEU A 55 -2.82 -5.98 -0.42
CA LEU A 55 -3.31 -4.76 0.22
C LEU A 55 -3.10 -4.85 1.73
N TRP A 56 -2.29 -3.93 2.25
CA TRP A 56 -2.15 -3.68 3.67
C TRP A 56 -3.11 -2.58 4.11
N ILE A 57 -3.87 -2.84 5.18
CA ILE A 57 -4.79 -1.90 5.79
C ILE A 57 -4.34 -1.69 7.23
N PHE A 58 -4.02 -0.45 7.57
CA PHE A 58 -3.63 -0.04 8.91
C PHE A 58 -4.75 0.82 9.47
N GLU A 59 -5.43 0.31 10.50
CA GLU A 59 -6.43 1.10 11.23
C GLU A 59 -5.75 1.91 12.33
N LEU A 60 -5.93 3.22 12.26
CA LEU A 60 -5.25 4.20 13.10
C LEU A 60 -6.26 4.84 14.05
N GLU A 61 -5.74 5.63 14.99
CA GLU A 61 -6.56 6.27 16.02
C GLU A 61 -7.64 7.19 15.43
N ASN A 62 -7.30 7.94 14.37
CA ASN A 62 -8.20 8.88 13.72
C ASN A 62 -7.75 9.19 12.28
N GLU A 63 -8.58 9.95 11.57
CA GLU A 63 -8.32 10.36 10.18
C GLU A 63 -7.07 11.23 10.02
N ASP A 64 -6.76 12.11 10.99
CA ASP A 64 -5.57 12.95 10.92
C ASP A 64 -4.28 12.15 11.01
N LYS A 65 -4.26 11.08 11.81
CA LYS A 65 -3.14 10.12 11.84
C LYS A 65 -3.00 9.38 10.52
N ALA A 66 -4.11 9.01 9.88
CA ALA A 66 -4.08 8.36 8.56
C ALA A 66 -3.51 9.27 7.48
N LYS A 67 -4.00 10.51 7.38
CA LYS A 67 -3.46 11.52 6.46
C LYS A 67 -2.00 11.84 6.77
N GLY A 68 -1.65 11.97 8.05
CA GLY A 68 -0.29 12.18 8.51
C GLY A 68 0.65 11.06 8.08
N LEU A 69 0.22 9.81 8.18
CA LEU A 69 0.99 8.65 7.76
C LEU A 69 1.19 8.61 6.23
N VAL A 70 0.16 8.91 5.43
CA VAL A 70 0.31 9.04 3.96
C VAL A 70 1.37 10.08 3.61
N ASN A 71 1.30 11.27 4.24
CA ASN A 71 2.25 12.34 3.98
C ASN A 71 3.67 11.99 4.45
N TRP A 72 3.80 11.32 5.60
CA TRP A 72 5.09 10.85 6.09
C TRP A 72 5.71 9.81 5.15
N VAL A 73 4.94 8.83 4.67
CA VAL A 73 5.40 7.84 3.69
C VAL A 73 5.83 8.54 2.40
N TYR A 74 5.01 9.45 1.86
CA TYR A 74 5.36 10.23 0.66
C TYR A 74 6.68 10.99 0.83
N ASN A 75 6.84 11.74 1.92
CA ASN A 75 8.05 12.52 2.17
C ASN A 75 9.28 11.62 2.36
N THR A 76 9.12 10.51 3.08
CA THR A 76 10.19 9.54 3.35
C THR A 76 10.67 8.88 2.06
N LEU A 77 9.75 8.36 1.25
CA LEU A 77 10.09 7.70 -0.02
C LEU A 77 10.65 8.70 -1.04
N THR A 78 10.15 9.95 -1.05
CA THR A 78 10.71 11.01 -1.91
C THR A 78 12.14 11.37 -1.50
N ALA A 79 12.44 11.43 -0.20
CA ALA A 79 13.77 11.76 0.29
C ALA A 79 14.77 10.60 0.10
N LEU A 80 14.30 9.36 0.13
CA LEU A 80 15.15 8.17 0.07
C LEU A 80 15.17 7.48 -1.29
N LYS A 81 14.51 8.03 -2.33
CA LYS A 81 14.35 7.38 -3.64
C LYS A 81 15.65 7.04 -4.38
N ASP A 82 16.75 7.72 -4.07
CA ASP A 82 18.05 7.45 -4.71
C ASP A 82 18.81 6.35 -3.96
N MET A 83 18.38 6.04 -2.73
CA MET A 83 18.97 5.00 -1.86
C MET A 83 18.13 3.72 -1.82
N MET A 84 16.84 3.82 -2.13
CA MET A 84 15.89 2.73 -2.29
C MET A 84 15.63 2.63 -3.78
N ASP A 85 15.59 1.46 -4.40
CA ASP A 85 15.40 1.31 -5.86
C ASP A 85 14.01 1.81 -6.32
N ILE A 86 13.77 3.12 -6.24
CA ILE A 86 12.53 3.83 -6.50
C ILE A 86 12.79 4.72 -7.70
N GLU A 87 12.23 4.35 -8.85
CA GLU A 87 12.30 5.15 -10.06
C GLU A 87 11.55 6.47 -9.89
N LYS A 88 10.34 6.40 -9.32
CA LYS A 88 9.39 7.51 -9.31
C LYS A 88 8.44 7.46 -8.14
N VAL A 89 8.15 8.64 -7.58
CA VAL A 89 7.06 8.87 -6.64
C VAL A 89 6.17 9.98 -7.20
N THR A 90 4.86 9.76 -7.28
CA THR A 90 3.90 10.74 -7.80
C THR A 90 2.67 10.85 -6.93
N LYS A 91 2.18 12.08 -6.75
CA LYS A 91 0.80 12.30 -6.31
C LYS A 91 -0.11 12.31 -7.52
N THR A 92 -1.17 11.51 -7.49
CA THR A 92 -2.18 11.44 -8.54
C THR A 92 -3.57 11.37 -7.91
N LYS A 93 -4.60 11.44 -8.76
CA LYS A 93 -5.98 11.24 -8.36
C LYS A 93 -6.55 10.04 -9.10
N VAL A 94 -7.07 9.08 -8.36
CA VAL A 94 -7.79 7.93 -8.91
C VAL A 94 -9.22 8.04 -8.42
N GLY A 95 -10.13 8.31 -9.36
CA GLY A 95 -11.50 8.73 -9.03
C GLY A 95 -11.52 10.03 -8.22
N ASN A 96 -12.14 9.98 -7.04
CA ASN A 96 -12.24 11.12 -6.11
C ASN A 96 -11.13 11.10 -5.04
N LYS A 97 -10.24 10.10 -5.01
CA LYS A 97 -9.22 9.92 -3.96
C LYS A 97 -7.86 10.42 -4.42
N ASP A 98 -7.16 11.09 -3.51
CA ASP A 98 -5.75 11.38 -3.65
C ASP A 98 -4.93 10.12 -3.35
N VAL A 99 -4.04 9.76 -4.28
CA VAL A 99 -3.23 8.54 -4.22
C VAL A 99 -1.77 8.90 -4.43
N ILE A 100 -0.91 8.33 -3.61
CA ILE A 100 0.54 8.34 -3.84
C ILE A 100 0.90 7.06 -4.59
N MET A 101 1.46 7.21 -5.78
CA MET A 101 2.01 6.10 -6.55
C MET A 101 3.53 6.08 -6.40
N VAL A 102 4.09 4.90 -6.15
CA VAL A 102 5.53 4.67 -6.03
C VAL A 102 5.89 3.55 -6.98
N TYR A 103 6.90 3.74 -7.81
CA TYR A 103 7.34 2.79 -8.81
C TYR A 103 8.73 2.31 -8.40
N THR A 104 8.83 1.08 -7.93
CA THR A 104 10.11 0.45 -7.55
C THR A 104 10.66 -0.38 -8.69
N THR A 105 11.93 -0.18 -9.01
CA THR A 105 12.66 -1.06 -9.92
C THR A 105 13.38 -2.11 -9.11
N TYR A 106 13.49 -3.33 -9.63
CA TYR A 106 14.40 -4.32 -9.04
C TYR A 106 15.62 -4.45 -9.95
N PRO A 107 16.86 -4.48 -9.42
CA PRO A 107 18.07 -4.47 -10.25
C PRO A 107 18.15 -5.57 -11.33
N ASN A 108 17.41 -6.66 -11.15
CA ASN A 108 17.37 -7.80 -12.07
C ASN A 108 16.14 -7.84 -12.99
N PHE A 109 15.21 -6.89 -12.86
CA PHE A 109 13.97 -6.82 -13.63
C PHE A 109 13.94 -5.53 -14.44
N LYS A 110 13.47 -5.60 -15.70
CA LYS A 110 13.33 -4.42 -16.57
C LYS A 110 12.08 -3.60 -16.27
N GLU A 111 11.25 -4.07 -15.36
CA GLU A 111 9.92 -3.56 -15.08
C GLU A 111 9.90 -2.85 -13.72
N SER A 112 9.05 -1.83 -13.64
CA SER A 112 8.80 -1.07 -12.43
C SER A 112 7.51 -1.55 -11.81
N TYR A 113 7.58 -2.00 -10.56
CA TYR A 113 6.45 -2.53 -9.82
C TYR A 113 5.79 -1.40 -9.03
N PRO A 114 4.54 -1.01 -9.35
CA PRO A 114 3.86 0.05 -8.65
C PRO A 114 3.40 -0.36 -7.24
N SER A 115 3.36 0.60 -6.35
CA SER A 115 2.65 0.57 -5.08
C SER A 115 1.79 1.83 -4.96
N ALA A 116 0.59 1.70 -4.42
CA ALA A 116 -0.34 2.80 -4.20
C ALA A 116 -0.61 2.98 -2.71
N PHE A 117 -0.58 4.24 -2.26
CA PHE A 117 -0.90 4.62 -0.88
C PHE A 117 -2.03 5.65 -0.86
N TRP A 118 -3.00 5.44 0.02
CA TRP A 118 -4.09 6.39 0.26
C TRP A 118 -4.62 6.27 1.68
N SER A 119 -5.53 7.18 2.04
CA SER A 119 -6.26 7.09 3.30
C SER A 119 -7.77 7.25 3.06
N SER A 120 -8.57 6.65 3.93
CA SER A 120 -10.03 6.84 3.96
C SER A 120 -10.52 6.66 5.39
N GLY A 121 -11.13 7.71 5.97
CA GLY A 121 -11.40 7.75 7.40
C GLY A 121 -10.12 7.56 8.22
N ASN A 122 -10.17 6.72 9.27
CA ASN A 122 -9.02 6.41 10.12
C ASN A 122 -8.09 5.33 9.54
N LYS A 123 -8.19 4.98 8.26
CA LYS A 123 -7.40 3.90 7.66
C LYS A 123 -6.37 4.42 6.68
N PHE A 124 -5.17 3.86 6.78
CA PHE A 124 -4.12 3.96 5.78
C PHE A 124 -4.06 2.66 4.97
N PHE A 125 -4.01 2.80 3.66
CA PHE A 125 -4.00 1.70 2.72
C PHE A 125 -2.71 1.70 1.93
N TRP A 126 -2.12 0.53 1.74
CA TRP A 126 -0.97 0.31 0.89
C TRP A 126 -1.23 -0.91 0.02
N LEU A 127 -1.47 -0.69 -1.28
CA LEU A 127 -1.53 -1.75 -2.28
C LEU A 127 -0.17 -1.93 -2.94
N GLU A 128 0.33 -3.15 -2.97
CA GLU A 128 1.52 -3.57 -3.72
C GLU A 128 1.09 -4.35 -4.96
N SER A 129 1.71 -4.04 -6.09
CA SER A 129 1.57 -4.86 -7.29
C SER A 129 2.27 -6.20 -7.13
N GLY A 130 1.63 -7.21 -7.73
CA GLY A 130 2.29 -8.44 -8.09
C GLY A 130 3.18 -8.32 -9.33
N HIS A 131 3.58 -9.45 -9.90
CA HIS A 131 4.38 -9.45 -11.12
C HIS A 131 3.64 -8.88 -12.35
N ASP A 132 2.31 -8.84 -12.30
CA ASP A 132 1.44 -8.30 -13.34
C ASP A 132 0.99 -6.87 -13.00
N THR A 133 1.54 -5.88 -13.71
CA THR A 133 1.24 -4.46 -13.50
C THR A 133 -0.11 -4.03 -14.08
N GLU A 134 -0.63 -4.71 -15.10
CA GLU A 134 -1.94 -4.37 -15.69
C GLU A 134 -3.06 -4.73 -14.70
N SER A 135 -2.94 -5.90 -14.07
CA SER A 135 -3.83 -6.34 -12.99
C SER A 135 -3.84 -5.39 -11.79
N PHE A 136 -2.72 -4.69 -11.52
CA PHE A 136 -2.64 -3.71 -10.43
C PHE A 136 -3.50 -2.47 -10.67
N GLU A 137 -3.49 -1.90 -11.89
CA GLU A 137 -4.27 -0.69 -12.17
C GLU A 137 -5.77 -0.97 -12.11
N GLU A 138 -6.21 -2.11 -12.65
CA GLU A 138 -7.60 -2.58 -12.54
C GLU A 138 -7.99 -2.75 -11.07
N LEU A 139 -7.17 -3.45 -10.29
CA LEU A 139 -7.39 -3.65 -8.86
C LEU A 139 -7.48 -2.32 -8.09
N LEU A 140 -6.58 -1.38 -8.36
CA LEU A 140 -6.58 -0.06 -7.73
C LEU A 140 -7.86 0.72 -8.06
N TRP A 141 -8.30 0.70 -9.32
CA TRP A 141 -9.55 1.32 -9.74
C TRP A 141 -10.77 0.67 -9.10
N GLU A 142 -10.81 -0.65 -8.96
CA GLU A 142 -11.91 -1.34 -8.29
C GLU A 142 -12.00 -1.00 -6.81
N LEU A 143 -10.85 -0.89 -6.13
CA LEU A 143 -10.77 -0.54 -4.71
C LEU A 143 -11.16 0.92 -4.44
N LEU A 144 -10.77 1.84 -5.33
CA LEU A 144 -10.98 3.28 -5.15
C LEU A 144 -12.28 3.81 -5.77
N GLY A 145 -12.65 3.31 -6.94
CA GLY A 145 -13.79 3.76 -7.75
C GLY A 145 -15.15 3.50 -7.13
N ARG A 146 -15.21 2.80 -5.98
CA ARG A 146 -16.44 2.52 -5.24
C ARG A 146 -16.51 3.23 -3.88
N SER A 147 -15.56 4.14 -3.55
CA SER A 147 -15.37 4.74 -2.22
C SER A 147 -15.51 6.26 -2.10
#